data_AF-A0A8J2XS89-F1
#
_entry.id   AF-A0A8J2XS89-F1
#
_cell.length_a   1.000
_cell.length_b   1.000
_cell.length_c   1.000
_cell.angle_alpha   90.00
_cell.angle_beta   90.00
_cell.angle_gamma   90.00
#
_symmetry.space_group_name_H-M   'P 1'
#
loop_
_entity.id
_entity.type
_entity.pdbx_description
1 polymer ?
#
loop_
_entity_poly.entity_id
_entity_poly.type
_entity_poly.pdbx_seq_one_letter_code
_entity_poly.pdbx_strand_id
1 'polypeptide(L)'
;MQSHYSRIGKTYRAALRSIKGFKKDASGPAALANTAWLFASSCLWNSTPFSTKEIDAAKEKIKEYLSQSKDSRKAFLAFCQRIVLAQVLFAGYMDRLPLPSVWLDRRNKSGFAITKSGYEQIKTVRESLPQYFRELRALAEAVLEFSEEPTGKNYHYWKGYFSDRQVPGALEAFQVFAANFLFTI
;
A
#
# COMPACT_ATOMS: atom_id res chain seq x y z
N MET A 1 14.09 12.21 -67.56
CA MET A 1 13.73 13.20 -66.51
C MET A 1 12.63 12.60 -65.64
N GLN A 2 12.64 12.98 -64.36
CA GLN A 2 12.21 12.21 -63.18
C GLN A 2 10.74 11.77 -63.11
N SER A 3 10.57 10.54 -62.61
CA SER A 3 9.32 9.94 -62.12
C SER A 3 9.01 10.47 -60.71
N HIS A 4 7.84 11.06 -60.50
CA HIS A 4 7.34 11.47 -59.20
C HIS A 4 6.52 10.36 -58.55
N TYR A 5 7.13 9.63 -57.60
CA TYR A 5 6.42 8.79 -56.64
C TYR A 5 6.06 9.63 -55.41
N SER A 6 4.76 9.86 -55.18
CA SER A 6 4.25 10.48 -53.96
C SER A 6 3.88 9.38 -52.96
N ARG A 7 4.66 9.21 -51.89
CA ARG A 7 4.37 8.29 -50.77
C ARG A 7 3.43 8.98 -49.79
N ILE A 8 2.17 8.52 -49.73
CA ILE A 8 1.23 8.88 -48.66
C ILE A 8 1.62 8.08 -47.41
N GLY A 9 2.26 8.75 -46.45
CA GLY A 9 2.54 8.19 -45.13
C GLY A 9 1.25 8.05 -44.32
N LYS A 10 0.82 6.81 -44.05
CA LYS A 10 -0.22 6.54 -43.06
C LYS A 10 0.34 6.79 -41.66
N THR A 11 -0.09 7.87 -41.01
CA THR A 11 0.14 8.09 -39.59
C THR A 11 -0.70 7.11 -38.77
N TYR A 12 -0.04 6.11 -38.19
CA TYR A 12 -0.67 5.22 -37.20
C TYR A 12 -0.79 5.97 -35.87
N ARG A 13 -1.94 6.58 -35.61
CA ARG A 13 -2.30 7.00 -34.25
C ARG A 13 -2.54 5.74 -33.43
N ALA A 14 -1.66 5.47 -32.47
CA ALA A 14 -1.90 4.46 -31.46
C ALA A 14 -3.18 4.83 -30.69
N ALA A 15 -4.27 4.10 -30.94
CA ALA A 15 -5.49 4.23 -30.18
C ALA A 15 -5.32 3.46 -28.88
N LEU A 16 -5.00 4.17 -27.79
CA LEU A 16 -5.07 3.62 -26.44
C LEU A 16 -6.51 3.17 -26.17
N ARG A 17 -6.75 1.87 -26.18
CA ARG A 17 -8.03 1.29 -25.76
C ARG A 17 -8.05 1.29 -24.24
N SER A 18 -8.98 2.03 -23.63
CA SER A 18 -9.21 1.88 -22.19
C SER A 18 -9.81 0.49 -21.94
N ILE A 19 -9.06 -0.38 -21.28
CA ILE A 19 -9.61 -1.62 -20.75
C ILE A 19 -10.51 -1.20 -19.59
N LYS A 20 -11.83 -1.38 -19.73
CA LYS A 20 -12.75 -1.24 -18.59
C LYS A 20 -12.35 -2.32 -17.58
N GLY A 21 -11.64 -1.92 -16.53
CA GLY A 21 -11.24 -2.78 -15.43
C GLY A 21 -12.47 -3.46 -14.83
N PHE A 22 -12.38 -4.78 -14.69
CA PHE A 22 -13.32 -5.58 -13.93
C PHE A 22 -13.52 -4.93 -12.55
N LYS A 23 -14.76 -4.62 -12.17
CA LYS A 23 -15.14 -4.38 -10.78
C LYS A 23 -14.99 -5.70 -10.03
N LYS A 24 -13.75 -6.05 -9.68
CA LYS A 24 -13.45 -7.07 -8.69
C LYS A 24 -14.00 -6.53 -7.38
N ASP A 25 -14.73 -7.32 -6.60
CA ASP A 25 -15.27 -6.92 -5.29
C ASP A 25 -14.13 -6.43 -4.39
N ALA A 26 -13.88 -5.12 -4.43
CA ALA A 26 -12.71 -4.48 -3.82
C ALA A 26 -12.81 -4.43 -2.28
N SER A 27 -13.96 -4.79 -1.73
CA SER A 27 -14.30 -4.67 -0.31
C SER A 27 -14.19 -5.97 0.48
N GLY A 28 -13.93 -7.11 -0.17
CA GLY A 28 -13.79 -8.40 0.51
C GLY A 28 -12.50 -8.50 1.35
N PRO A 29 -12.46 -9.32 2.43
CA PRO A 29 -11.25 -9.54 3.23
C PRO A 29 -10.03 -9.98 2.41
N ALA A 30 -10.26 -10.74 1.33
CA ALA A 30 -9.20 -11.13 0.40
C ALA A 30 -8.64 -9.96 -0.43
N ALA A 31 -9.50 -9.02 -0.86
CA ALA A 31 -9.06 -7.81 -1.55
C ALA A 31 -8.26 -6.92 -0.61
N LEU A 32 -8.76 -6.69 0.61
CA LEU A 32 -8.04 -5.95 1.65
C LEU A 32 -6.68 -6.60 1.98
N ALA A 33 -6.61 -7.92 2.07
CA ALA A 33 -5.35 -8.61 2.31
C ALA A 33 -4.35 -8.45 1.15
N ASN A 34 -4.81 -8.43 -0.10
CA ASN A 34 -3.95 -8.16 -1.25
C ASN A 34 -3.42 -6.72 -1.21
N THR A 35 -4.28 -5.73 -0.95
CA THR A 35 -3.88 -4.33 -0.81
C THR A 35 -2.90 -4.15 0.34
N ALA A 36 -3.18 -4.76 1.49
CA ALA A 36 -2.35 -4.68 2.68
C ALA A 36 -0.98 -5.35 2.45
N TRP A 37 -0.95 -6.48 1.74
CA TRP A 37 0.29 -7.10 1.30
C TRP A 37 1.10 -6.15 0.44
N LEU A 38 0.49 -5.57 -0.60
CA LEU A 38 1.17 -4.67 -1.53
C LEU A 38 1.75 -3.44 -0.81
N PHE A 39 0.99 -2.88 0.13
CA PHE A 39 1.46 -1.78 0.96
C PHE A 39 2.62 -2.22 1.86
N ALA A 40 2.50 -3.33 2.57
CA ALA A 40 3.56 -3.87 3.42
C ALA A 40 4.84 -4.19 2.65
N SER A 41 4.74 -4.82 1.47
CA SER A 41 5.88 -5.09 0.61
C SER A 41 6.53 -3.82 0.08
N SER A 42 5.73 -2.82 -0.30
CA SER A 42 6.24 -1.50 -0.73
C SER A 42 6.98 -0.77 0.39
N CYS A 43 6.52 -0.90 1.63
CA CYS A 43 7.13 -0.24 2.77
C CYS A 43 8.37 -0.97 3.30
N LEU A 44 8.32 -2.30 3.37
CA LEU A 44 9.28 -3.09 4.14
C LEU A 44 10.28 -3.87 3.26
N TRP A 45 9.91 -4.18 2.02
CA TRP A 45 10.65 -5.07 1.12
C TRP A 45 10.62 -4.60 -0.34
N ASN A 46 10.63 -3.29 -0.59
CA ASN A 46 10.37 -2.70 -1.92
C ASN A 46 11.28 -3.24 -3.05
N SER A 47 12.47 -3.72 -2.71
CA SER A 47 13.48 -4.18 -3.66
C SER A 47 13.70 -5.69 -3.62
N THR A 48 12.88 -6.45 -2.89
CA THR A 48 13.08 -7.90 -2.70
C THR A 48 11.97 -8.69 -3.41
N PRO A 49 12.30 -9.49 -4.44
CA PRO A 49 11.34 -10.40 -5.04
C PRO A 49 11.10 -11.59 -4.11
N PHE A 50 9.84 -12.05 -4.04
CA PHE A 50 9.45 -13.23 -3.28
C PHE A 50 8.77 -14.25 -4.19
N SER A 51 8.87 -15.53 -3.81
CA SER A 51 8.13 -16.59 -4.49
C SER A 51 6.61 -16.43 -4.28
N THR A 52 5.80 -16.93 -5.22
CA THR A 52 4.34 -16.95 -5.08
C THR A 52 3.90 -17.62 -3.78
N LYS A 53 4.55 -18.72 -3.39
CA LYS A 53 4.28 -19.44 -2.15
C LYS A 53 4.48 -18.56 -0.91
N GLU A 54 5.54 -17.76 -0.89
CA GLU A 54 5.84 -16.85 0.22
C GLU A 54 4.84 -15.70 0.28
N ILE A 55 4.49 -15.12 -0.88
CA ILE A 55 3.48 -14.07 -1.00
C ILE A 55 2.12 -14.57 -0.49
N ASP A 56 1.72 -15.77 -0.89
CA ASP A 56 0.45 -16.37 -0.46
C ASP A 56 0.44 -16.64 1.05
N ALA A 57 1.53 -17.19 1.59
CA ALA A 57 1.67 -17.41 3.04
C ALA A 57 1.59 -16.08 3.83
N ALA A 58 2.23 -15.03 3.35
CA ALA A 58 2.16 -13.70 3.94
C ALA A 58 0.73 -13.13 3.90
N LYS A 59 0.05 -13.24 2.75
CA LYS A 59 -1.35 -12.80 2.60
C LYS A 59 -2.30 -13.56 3.52
N GLU A 60 -2.08 -14.87 3.74
CA GLU A 60 -2.86 -15.63 4.71
C GLU A 60 -2.69 -15.07 6.13
N LYS A 61 -1.47 -14.68 6.55
CA LYS A 61 -1.27 -14.01 7.86
C LYS A 61 -1.99 -12.68 7.97
N ILE A 62 -2.07 -11.94 6.88
CA ILE A 62 -2.84 -10.68 6.83
C ILE A 62 -4.34 -10.98 6.92
N LYS A 63 -4.86 -11.96 6.17
CA LYS A 63 -6.27 -12.38 6.24
C LYS A 63 -6.65 -12.83 7.64
N GLU A 64 -5.83 -13.67 8.27
CA GLU A 64 -5.98 -14.10 9.67
C GLU A 64 -6.10 -12.89 10.61
N TYR A 65 -5.27 -11.86 10.42
CA TYR A 65 -5.32 -10.62 11.21
C TYR A 65 -6.61 -9.82 10.96
N LEU A 66 -6.98 -9.59 9.70
CA LEU A 66 -8.17 -8.81 9.34
C LEU A 66 -9.48 -9.46 9.80
N SER A 67 -9.51 -10.79 9.86
CA SER A 67 -10.68 -11.58 10.24
C SER A 67 -10.97 -11.59 11.74
N GLN A 68 -10.06 -11.07 12.57
CA GLN A 68 -10.27 -10.97 14.02
C GLN A 68 -11.17 -9.80 14.43
N SER A 69 -11.36 -8.84 13.53
CA SER A 69 -12.22 -7.70 13.74
C SER A 69 -13.55 -7.94 13.04
N LYS A 70 -14.65 -7.52 13.69
CA LYS A 70 -15.96 -7.44 13.04
C LYS A 70 -15.97 -6.48 11.85
N ASP A 71 -15.08 -5.49 11.88
CA ASP A 71 -14.87 -4.51 10.83
C ASP A 71 -13.45 -4.70 10.24
N SER A 72 -13.38 -5.36 9.08
CA SER A 72 -12.12 -5.62 8.39
C SER A 72 -11.46 -4.35 7.86
N ARG A 73 -12.21 -3.28 7.56
CA ARG A 73 -11.65 -1.99 7.11
C ARG A 73 -10.97 -1.28 8.26
N LYS A 74 -11.58 -1.27 9.45
CA LYS A 74 -10.91 -0.75 10.65
C LYS A 74 -9.65 -1.56 10.99
N ALA A 75 -9.69 -2.88 10.84
CA ALA A 75 -8.49 -3.71 11.01
C ALA A 75 -7.43 -3.41 9.95
N PHE A 76 -7.81 -3.19 8.70
CA PHE A 76 -6.92 -2.79 7.62
C PHE A 76 -6.22 -1.46 7.94
N LEU A 77 -6.96 -0.44 8.39
CA LEU A 77 -6.38 0.84 8.78
C LEU A 77 -5.40 0.69 9.94
N ALA A 78 -5.70 -0.17 10.93
CA ALA A 78 -4.78 -0.48 12.02
C ALA A 78 -3.53 -1.24 11.53
N PHE A 79 -3.70 -2.16 10.57
CA PHE A 79 -2.60 -2.87 9.93
C PHE A 79 -1.62 -1.90 9.25
N CYS A 80 -2.13 -1.04 8.35
CA CYS A 80 -1.30 -0.08 7.62
C CYS A 80 -0.56 0.88 8.55
N GLN A 81 -1.24 1.40 9.60
CA GLN A 81 -0.59 2.23 10.61
C GLN A 81 0.56 1.49 11.31
N ARG A 82 0.39 0.19 11.61
CA ARG A 82 1.43 -0.64 12.23
C ARG A 82 2.60 -0.95 11.29
N ILE A 83 2.37 -1.07 9.99
CA ILE A 83 3.44 -1.22 8.99
C ILE A 83 4.32 0.02 8.94
N VAL A 84 3.72 1.21 8.94
CA VAL A 84 4.49 2.47 8.91
C VAL A 84 5.25 2.66 10.23
N LEU A 85 4.67 2.27 11.37
CA LEU A 85 5.41 2.22 12.64
C LEU A 85 6.60 1.26 12.58
N ALA A 86 6.46 0.13 11.90
CA ALA A 86 7.58 -0.79 11.70
C ALA A 86 8.73 -0.13 10.93
N GLN A 87 8.45 0.64 9.87
CA GLN A 87 9.51 1.36 9.14
C GLN A 87 10.33 2.27 10.08
N VAL A 88 9.68 2.95 11.02
CA VAL A 88 10.37 3.80 12.00
C VAL A 88 11.17 2.95 13.00
N LEU A 89 10.58 1.88 13.53
CA LEU A 89 11.23 1.00 14.50
C LEU A 89 12.43 0.23 13.93
N PHE A 90 12.41 -0.06 12.63
CA PHE A 90 13.40 -0.88 11.95
C PHE A 90 14.23 -0.12 10.91
N ALA A 91 14.21 1.22 10.90
CA ALA A 91 14.85 2.04 9.87
C ALA A 91 16.35 1.72 9.60
N GLY A 92 17.07 1.15 10.58
CA GLY A 92 18.46 0.72 10.44
C GLY A 92 18.69 -0.78 10.14
N TYR A 93 17.61 -1.56 9.98
CA TYR A 93 17.66 -3.03 9.83
C TYR A 93 16.67 -3.56 8.79
N MET A 94 16.16 -2.70 7.91
CA MET A 94 15.13 -3.04 6.92
C MET A 94 15.57 -4.18 5.99
N ASP A 95 16.83 -4.16 5.58
CA ASP A 95 17.50 -5.16 4.74
C ASP A 95 17.77 -6.49 5.46
N ARG A 96 17.50 -6.57 6.77
CA ARG A 96 17.63 -7.78 7.60
C ARG A 96 16.30 -8.28 8.15
N LEU A 97 15.18 -7.75 7.65
CA LEU A 97 13.88 -8.24 8.06
C LEU A 97 13.72 -9.72 7.67
N PRO A 98 13.14 -10.56 8.55
CA PRO A 98 12.75 -11.92 8.20
C PRO A 98 11.87 -12.00 6.96
N LEU A 99 11.72 -13.22 6.43
CA LEU A 99 10.75 -13.49 5.36
C LEU A 99 9.35 -12.97 5.75
N PRO A 100 8.58 -12.40 4.80
CA PRO A 100 7.34 -11.73 5.13
C PRO A 100 6.32 -12.57 5.89
N SER A 101 6.17 -13.86 5.55
CA SER A 101 5.28 -14.80 6.25
C SER A 101 5.68 -15.01 7.71
N VAL A 102 6.99 -15.01 8.01
CA VAL A 102 7.54 -15.13 9.37
C VAL A 102 7.40 -13.82 10.12
N TRP A 103 7.66 -12.69 9.47
CA TRP A 103 7.53 -11.37 10.08
C TRP A 103 6.07 -11.02 10.40
N LEU A 104 5.14 -11.33 9.49
CA LEU A 104 3.70 -11.08 9.65
C LEU A 104 3.01 -12.07 10.61
N ASP A 105 3.66 -13.20 10.96
CA ASP A 105 3.14 -14.10 11.98
C ASP A 105 3.04 -13.37 13.33
N ARG A 106 1.83 -13.29 13.87
CA ARG A 106 1.54 -12.57 15.11
C ARG A 106 2.12 -13.25 16.36
N ARG A 107 2.54 -14.50 16.24
CA ARG A 107 3.27 -15.23 17.29
C ARG A 107 4.75 -14.83 17.32
N ASN A 108 5.27 -14.26 16.23
CA ASN A 108 6.63 -13.77 16.16
C ASN A 108 6.75 -12.43 16.91
N LYS A 109 7.31 -12.48 18.12
CA LYS A 109 7.48 -11.31 19.01
C LYS A 109 8.44 -10.26 18.46
N SER A 110 9.38 -10.63 17.59
CA SER A 110 10.31 -9.70 16.93
C SER A 110 9.80 -9.21 15.57
N GLY A 111 8.67 -9.70 15.09
CA GLY A 111 8.04 -9.29 13.83
C GLY A 111 6.92 -8.26 14.04
N PHE A 112 5.85 -8.40 13.25
CA PHE A 112 4.67 -7.54 13.28
C PHE A 112 4.08 -7.37 14.68
N ALA A 113 4.17 -8.38 15.55
CA ALA A 113 3.63 -8.32 16.91
C ALA A 113 4.17 -7.14 17.74
N ILE A 114 5.44 -6.76 17.56
CA ILE A 114 6.09 -5.70 18.35
C ILE A 114 5.44 -4.33 18.14
N THR A 115 4.87 -4.09 16.94
CA THR A 115 4.24 -2.82 16.58
C THR A 115 2.94 -2.56 17.34
N LYS A 116 2.37 -3.58 18.01
CA LYS A 116 1.09 -3.47 18.71
C LYS A 116 1.16 -2.47 19.86
N SER A 117 2.19 -2.53 20.71
CA SER A 117 2.30 -1.63 21.87
C SER A 117 2.43 -0.18 21.46
N GLY A 118 3.27 0.13 20.46
CA GLY A 118 3.41 1.48 19.92
C GLY A 118 2.10 2.01 19.31
N TYR A 119 1.35 1.16 18.60
CA TYR A 119 0.04 1.54 18.07
C TYR A 119 -0.99 1.83 19.16
N GLU A 120 -1.05 1.02 20.22
CA GLU A 120 -1.95 1.27 21.35
C GLU A 120 -1.55 2.53 22.11
N GLN A 121 -0.26 2.81 22.30
CA GLN A 121 0.21 4.09 22.88
C GLN A 121 -0.25 5.29 22.06
N ILE A 122 -0.12 5.23 20.73
CA ILE A 122 -0.62 6.30 19.85
C ILE A 122 -2.13 6.49 19.99
N LYS A 123 -2.89 5.40 20.11
CA LYS A 123 -4.35 5.49 20.33
C LYS A 123 -4.66 6.18 21.66
N THR A 124 -4.00 5.79 22.75
CA THR A 124 -4.19 6.42 24.06
C THR A 124 -3.86 7.90 24.03
N VAL A 125 -2.74 8.29 23.41
CA VAL A 125 -2.38 9.73 23.30
C VAL A 125 -3.40 10.50 22.44
N ARG A 126 -3.99 9.89 21.41
CA ARG A 126 -5.02 10.53 20.59
C ARG A 126 -6.32 10.82 21.33
N GLU A 127 -6.58 10.19 22.48
CA GLU A 127 -7.74 10.51 23.31
C GLU A 127 -7.64 11.93 23.89
N SER A 128 -6.43 12.41 24.20
CA SER A 128 -6.18 13.77 24.69
C SER A 128 -5.66 14.72 23.60
N LEU A 129 -4.95 14.19 22.59
CA LEU A 129 -4.36 14.95 21.48
C LEU A 129 -4.78 14.33 20.14
N PRO A 130 -6.00 14.62 19.62
CA PRO A 130 -6.53 13.96 18.42
C PRO A 130 -5.65 14.05 17.17
N GLN A 131 -4.78 15.05 17.09
CA GLN A 131 -3.87 15.27 15.97
C GLN A 131 -2.53 14.52 16.10
N TYR A 132 -2.29 13.81 17.20
CA TYR A 132 -1.04 13.08 17.43
C TYR A 132 -0.82 11.99 16.37
N PHE A 133 0.30 12.06 15.65
CA PHE A 133 0.64 11.17 14.52
C PHE A 133 -0.49 11.05 13.49
N ARG A 134 -1.21 12.14 13.19
CA ARG A 134 -2.33 12.11 12.22
C ARG A 134 -1.90 11.62 10.83
N GLU A 135 -0.65 11.85 10.45
CA GLU A 135 -0.05 11.47 9.18
C GLU A 135 -0.06 9.96 8.98
N LEU A 136 0.13 9.21 10.07
CA LEU A 136 0.06 7.75 10.09
C LEU A 136 -1.33 7.26 9.68
N ARG A 137 -2.37 7.90 10.23
CA ARG A 137 -3.77 7.61 9.92
C ARG A 137 -4.11 8.04 8.49
N ALA A 138 -3.69 9.25 8.10
CA ALA A 138 -3.90 9.77 6.76
C ALA A 138 -3.28 8.86 5.68
N LEU A 139 -2.09 8.32 5.91
CA LEU A 139 -1.47 7.36 4.98
C LEU A 139 -2.27 6.05 4.87
N ALA A 140 -2.77 5.51 5.99
CA ALA A 140 -3.62 4.32 5.94
C ALA A 140 -4.94 4.57 5.21
N GLU A 141 -5.55 5.75 5.40
CA GLU A 141 -6.75 6.19 4.69
C GLU A 141 -6.46 6.37 3.19
N ALA A 142 -5.33 7.00 2.83
CA ALA A 142 -4.89 7.16 1.45
C ALA A 142 -4.74 5.83 0.70
N VAL A 143 -4.11 4.85 1.34
CA VAL A 143 -3.95 3.50 0.78
C VAL A 143 -5.31 2.84 0.56
N LEU A 144 -6.21 2.93 1.55
CA LEU A 144 -7.54 2.32 1.45
C LEU A 144 -8.37 2.97 0.33
N GLU A 145 -8.54 4.29 0.38
CA GLU A 145 -9.34 5.03 -0.59
C GLU A 145 -8.81 4.90 -2.01
N PHE A 146 -7.48 5.01 -2.20
CA PHE A 146 -6.90 4.85 -3.52
C PHE A 146 -7.07 3.41 -4.05
N SER A 147 -6.99 2.40 -3.19
CA SER A 147 -7.19 1.00 -3.62
C SER A 147 -8.64 0.70 -4.02
N GLU A 148 -9.61 1.43 -3.48
CA GLU A 148 -11.03 1.27 -3.79
C GLU A 148 -11.46 2.10 -4.98
N GLU A 149 -10.85 3.27 -5.16
CA GLU A 149 -11.10 4.18 -6.27
C GLU A 149 -9.75 4.73 -6.79
N PRO A 150 -9.03 3.95 -7.64
CA PRO A 150 -7.70 4.30 -8.14
C PRO A 150 -7.78 5.32 -9.28
N THR A 151 -8.29 6.52 -8.97
CA THR A 151 -8.44 7.61 -9.93
C THR A 151 -7.29 8.62 -9.82
N GLY A 152 -7.00 9.32 -10.91
CA GLY A 152 -6.05 10.43 -10.89
C GLY A 152 -6.44 11.51 -9.86
N LYS A 153 -7.74 11.73 -9.64
CA LYS A 153 -8.25 12.67 -8.62
C LYS A 153 -7.82 12.24 -7.21
N ASN A 154 -8.05 10.99 -6.83
CA ASN A 154 -7.66 10.48 -5.51
C ASN A 154 -6.14 10.48 -5.32
N TYR A 155 -5.38 10.11 -6.35
CA TYR A 155 -3.92 10.23 -6.33
C TYR A 155 -3.46 11.67 -6.09
N HIS A 156 -3.96 12.63 -6.87
CA HIS A 156 -3.56 14.03 -6.74
C HIS A 156 -3.97 14.65 -5.41
N TYR A 157 -5.15 14.28 -4.88
CA TYR A 157 -5.59 14.70 -3.56
C TYR A 157 -4.62 14.26 -2.47
N TRP A 158 -4.33 12.96 -2.37
CA TRP A 158 -3.45 12.43 -1.32
C TRP A 158 -1.99 12.88 -1.50
N LYS A 159 -1.51 12.96 -2.75
CA LYS A 159 -0.20 13.56 -3.06
C LYS A 159 -0.12 15.00 -2.55
N GLY A 160 -1.11 15.83 -2.88
CA GLY A 160 -1.19 17.23 -2.43
C GLY A 160 -1.24 17.33 -0.91
N TYR A 161 -2.08 16.52 -0.27
CA TYR A 161 -2.18 16.46 1.20
C TYR A 161 -0.82 16.22 1.87
N PHE A 162 -0.04 15.23 1.42
CA PHE A 162 1.26 14.94 2.02
C PHE A 162 2.33 15.98 1.66
N SER A 163 2.28 16.56 0.46
CA SER A 163 3.16 17.67 0.06
C SER A 163 2.93 18.92 0.92
N ASP A 164 1.69 19.36 1.08
CA ASP A 164 1.33 20.58 1.82
C ASP A 164 1.65 20.44 3.32
N ARG A 165 1.56 19.22 3.84
CA ARG A 165 1.90 18.88 5.23
C ARG A 165 3.40 18.67 5.46
N GLN A 166 4.23 18.72 4.41
CA GLN A 166 5.68 18.50 4.45
C GLN A 166 6.08 17.18 5.12
N VAL A 167 5.40 16.08 4.73
CA VAL A 167 5.63 14.74 5.30
C VAL A 167 6.19 13.79 4.24
N PRO A 168 7.46 13.99 3.82
CA PRO A 168 8.03 13.34 2.64
C PRO A 168 8.02 11.80 2.72
N GLY A 169 8.23 11.23 3.91
CA GLY A 169 8.18 9.77 4.07
C GLY A 169 6.79 9.18 3.81
N ALA A 170 5.72 9.88 4.21
CA ALA A 170 4.35 9.44 3.92
C ALA A 170 4.00 9.60 2.43
N LEU A 171 4.47 10.70 1.82
CA LEU A 171 4.33 10.94 0.40
C LEU A 171 5.01 9.83 -0.42
N GLU A 172 6.27 9.52 -0.10
CA GLU A 172 7.03 8.47 -0.77
C GLU A 172 6.35 7.11 -0.64
N ALA A 173 5.97 6.71 0.58
CA ALA A 173 5.27 5.46 0.81
C ALA A 173 3.96 5.36 0.00
N PHE A 174 3.18 6.45 -0.07
CA PHE A 174 1.96 6.49 -0.87
C PHE A 174 2.25 6.39 -2.38
N GLN A 175 3.26 7.10 -2.88
CA GLN A 175 3.61 7.08 -4.30
C GLN A 175 4.13 5.72 -4.76
N VAL A 176 4.99 5.08 -3.97
CA VAL A 176 5.49 3.73 -4.26
C VAL A 176 4.33 2.73 -4.25
N PHE A 177 3.46 2.80 -3.23
CA PHE A 177 2.26 1.97 -3.18
C PHE A 177 1.37 2.18 -4.42
N ALA A 178 1.05 3.42 -4.77
CA ALA A 178 0.18 3.74 -5.89
C ALA A 178 0.76 3.26 -7.23
N ALA A 179 2.07 3.44 -7.44
CA ALA A 179 2.76 2.90 -8.61
C ALA A 179 2.65 1.38 -8.67
N ASN A 180 3.01 0.70 -7.58
CA ASN A 180 2.92 -0.76 -7.51
C ASN A 180 1.48 -1.25 -7.70
N PHE A 181 0.48 -0.54 -7.19
CA PHE A 181 -0.94 -0.88 -7.34
C PHE A 181 -1.41 -0.79 -8.79
N LEU A 182 -0.97 0.23 -9.53
CA LEU A 182 -1.38 0.41 -10.93
C LEU A 182 -0.66 -0.52 -11.90
N PHE A 183 0.52 -1.03 -11.57
CA PHE A 183 1.35 -1.83 -12.49
C PHE A 183 1.46 -3.32 -12.13
N THR A 184 1.02 -3.74 -10.94
CA THR A 184 1.06 -5.15 -10.49
C THR A 184 -0.30 -5.85 -10.57
N ILE A 185 -1.38 -5.12 -10.89
CA ILE A 185 -2.75 -5.64 -10.99
C ILE A 185 -3.15 -5.87 -12.45
#